data_AF-A0A8T7AEB0-F1
#
_entry.id   AF-A0A8T7AEB0-F1
#
_cell.length_a   1.000
_cell.length_b   1.000
_cell.length_c   1.000
_cell.angle_alpha   90.00
_cell.angle_beta   90.00
_cell.angle_gamma   90.00
#
_symmetry.space_group_name_H-M   'P 1'
#
loop_
_entity.id
_entity.type
_entity.pdbx_description
1 polymer ?
#
loop_
_entity_poly.entity_id
_entity_poly.type
_entity_poly.pdbx_seq_one_letter_code
_entity_poly.pdbx_strand_id
1 'polypeptide(L)' 'MFLMITAYFLIGLLFGIYFAIAGCARIDPAAASAGPIVRMMWLPAATLLWPFLINKLINADQQEGGATK' A
#
# COMPACT_ATOMS: atom_id res chain seq x y z
N MET A 1 -6.25 8.34 24.44
CA MET A 1 -6.22 6.94 23.98
C MET A 1 -7.03 6.74 22.70
N PHE A 2 -8.35 6.94 22.69
CA PHE A 2 -9.18 6.79 21.47
C PHE A 2 -8.80 7.72 20.32
N LEU A 3 -8.44 8.98 20.60
CA LEU A 3 -8.09 9.97 19.56
C LEU A 3 -6.88 9.56 18.70
N MET A 4 -5.91 8.86 19.29
CA MET A 4 -4.74 8.33 18.57
C MET A 4 -5.11 7.17 17.65
N ILE A 5 -6.01 6.28 18.09
CA ILE A 5 -6.47 5.13 17.32
C ILE A 5 -7.28 5.62 16.11
N THR A 6 -8.19 6.57 16.32
CA THR A 6 -8.99 7.16 15.25
C THR A 6 -8.11 7.86 14.21
N ALA A 7 -7.11 8.65 14.65
CA ALA A 7 -6.18 9.31 13.73
C ALA A 7 -5.36 8.29 12.92
N TYR A 8 -4.85 7.23 13.56
CA TYR A 8 -4.11 6.17 12.90
C TYR A 8 -4.97 5.46 11.83
N PHE A 9 -6.22 5.14 12.16
CA PHE A 9 -7.15 4.53 11.22
C PHE A 9 -7.53 5.47 10.08
N LEU A 10 -7.72 6.77 10.34
CA LEU A 10 -8.03 7.76 9.30
C LEU A 10 -6.89 7.88 8.28
N ILE A 11 -5.65 7.94 8.78
CA ILE A 11 -4.45 8.01 7.93
C ILE A 11 -4.29 6.71 7.14
N GLY A 12 -4.44 5.57 7.80
CA GLY A 12 -4.43 4.27 7.13
C GLY A 12 -5.53 4.13 6.09
N LEU A 13 -6.72 4.69 6.33
CA LEU A 13 -7.83 4.66 5.38
C LEU A 13 -7.50 5.49 4.13
N LEU A 14 -7.03 6.72 4.31
CA LEU A 14 -6.60 7.58 3.21
C LEU A 14 -5.46 6.94 2.40
N PHE A 15 -4.48 6.36 3.11
CA PHE A 15 -3.38 5.64 2.47
C PHE A 15 -3.86 4.40 1.73
N GLY A 16 -4.78 3.62 2.31
CA GLY A 16 -5.36 2.42 1.72
C GLY A 16 -6.13 2.71 0.43
N ILE A 17 -6.89 3.81 0.39
CA ILE A 17 -7.58 4.29 -0.82
C ILE A 17 -6.56 4.65 -1.90
N TYR A 18 -5.54 5.44 -1.56
CA TYR A 18 -4.45 5.77 -2.49
C TYR A 18 -3.72 4.51 -2.99
N PHE A 19 -3.46 3.57 -2.08
CA PHE A 19 -2.79 2.31 -2.38
C PHE A 19 -3.62 1.43 -3.33
N ALA A 20 -4.92 1.31 -3.12
CA ALA A 20 -5.79 0.51 -3.99
C ALA A 20 -5.85 1.03 -5.44
N ILE A 21 -5.74 2.35 -5.63
CA ILE A 21 -5.83 2.97 -6.96
C ILE A 21 -4.46 2.99 -7.67
N ALA A 22 -3.40 3.44 -6.99
CA ALA A 22 -2.10 3.71 -7.59
C ALA A 22 -0.93 2.90 -7.00
N GLY A 23 -0.97 2.61 -5.70
CA GLY A 23 0.14 1.93 -5.00
C GLY A 23 0.24 0.43 -5.27
N CYS A 24 -0.90 -0.24 -5.50
CA CYS A 24 -0.99 -1.69 -5.66
C CYS A 24 -0.26 -2.16 -6.91
N ALA A 25 -0.37 -1.41 -8.01
CA ALA A 25 0.36 -1.68 -9.25
C ALA A 25 1.87 -1.39 -9.17
N ARG A 26 2.33 -0.53 -8.24
CA ARG A 26 3.76 -0.25 -8.02
C ARG A 26 4.47 -1.31 -7.19
N ILE A 27 3.77 -1.93 -6.22
CA ILE A 27 4.37 -2.96 -5.35
C ILE A 27 4.32 -4.34 -6.01
N ASP A 28 3.28 -4.62 -6.79
CA ASP A 28 3.10 -5.93 -7.40
C ASP A 28 2.59 -5.80 -8.84
N PRO A 29 3.43 -6.07 -9.86
CA PRO A 29 3.00 -6.04 -11.24
C PRO A 29 1.94 -7.13 -11.55
N ALA A 30 1.84 -8.20 -10.77
CA ALA A 30 0.72 -9.14 -10.89
C ALA A 30 -0.60 -8.50 -10.44
N ALA A 31 -0.57 -7.58 -9.46
CA ALA A 31 -1.72 -6.79 -9.07
C ALA A 31 -2.10 -5.69 -10.08
N ALA A 32 -1.19 -5.33 -11.00
CA ALA A 32 -1.52 -4.51 -12.15
C ALA A 32 -2.48 -5.24 -13.12
N SER A 33 -2.33 -6.56 -13.26
CA SER A 33 -3.22 -7.42 -14.06
C SER A 33 -4.51 -7.85 -13.34
N ALA A 34 -4.55 -7.67 -12.01
CA ALA A 34 -5.66 -8.11 -11.19
C ALA A 34 -6.87 -7.15 -11.29
N GLY A 35 -8.08 -7.72 -11.37
CA GLY A 35 -9.32 -6.96 -11.48
C GLY A 35 -9.60 -6.05 -10.27
N PRO A 36 -10.52 -5.07 -10.40
CA PRO A 36 -10.79 -4.06 -9.38
C PRO A 36 -11.23 -4.65 -8.03
N ILE A 37 -11.89 -5.82 -8.05
CA ILE A 37 -12.28 -6.57 -6.84
C ILE A 37 -11.06 -7.03 -6.05
N VAL A 38 -10.03 -7.53 -6.74
CA VAL A 38 -8.78 -7.97 -6.10
C VAL A 38 -8.10 -6.75 -5.50
N ARG A 39 -7.98 -5.63 -6.21
CA ARG A 39 -7.45 -4.37 -5.65
C ARG A 39 -8.22 -3.89 -4.41
N MET A 40 -9.54 -4.09 -4.36
CA MET A 40 -10.36 -3.75 -3.20
C MET A 40 -10.10 -4.66 -1.99
N MET A 41 -9.75 -5.94 -2.19
CA MET A 41 -9.36 -6.84 -1.08
C MET A 41 -8.09 -6.40 -0.37
N TRP A 42 -7.21 -5.67 -1.06
CA TRP A 42 -6.00 -5.11 -0.45
C TRP A 42 -6.27 -3.88 0.38
N LEU A 43 -7.42 -3.22 0.23
CA LEU A 43 -7.76 -1.99 0.94
C LEU A 43 -7.78 -2.15 2.47
N PRO A 44 -8.46 -3.16 3.07
CA PRO A 44 -8.42 -3.37 4.51
C PRO A 44 -7.01 -3.74 5.01
N ALA A 45 -6.25 -4.53 4.24
CA ALA A 45 -4.88 -4.88 4.57
C ALA A 45 -3.94 -3.66 4.51
N ALA A 46 -4.09 -2.81 3.48
CA ALA A 46 -3.32 -1.59 3.29
C ALA A 46 -3.63 -0.54 4.37
N THR A 47 -4.89 -0.46 4.84
CA THR A 47 -5.27 0.41 5.95
C THR A 47 -4.69 -0.04 7.28
N LEU A 48 -4.60 -1.36 7.52
CA LEU A 48 -4.00 -1.91 8.74
C LEU A 48 -2.46 -1.87 8.70
N LEU A 49 -1.85 -2.18 7.57
CA LEU A 49 -0.39 -2.27 7.40
C LEU A 49 0.22 -1.05 6.71
N TRP A 50 -0.45 0.11 6.72
CA TRP A 50 0.03 1.31 6.03
C TRP A 50 1.49 1.69 6.33
N PRO A 51 2.03 1.65 7.58
CA PRO A 51 3.44 2.00 7.81
C PRO A 51 4.41 0.98 7.20
N PHE A 52 4.02 -0.30 7.16
CA PHE A 52 4.80 -1.35 6.52
C PHE A 52 4.76 -1.22 4.99
N LEU A 53 3.59 -0.91 4.42
CA LEU A 53 3.43 -0.68 2.99
C LEU A 53 4.20 0.56 2.53
N ILE A 54 4.27 1.64 3.32
CA ILE A 54 5.11 2.81 3.03
C ILE A 54 6.57 2.41 2.91
N ASN A 55 7.09 1.68 3.89
CA ASN A 55 8.47 1.18 3.81
C ASN A 55 8.66 0.28 2.59
N LYS A 56 7.70 -0.60 2.29
CA LYS A 56 7.78 -1.46 1.11
C LYS A 56 7.74 -0.67 -0.19
N LEU A 57 6.94 0.38 -0.29
CA LEU A 57 6.87 1.27 -1.47
C LEU A 57 8.20 1.98 -1.71
N ILE A 58 8.84 2.48 -0.65
CA ILE A 58 10.15 3.15 -0.72
C ILE A 58 11.25 2.14 -1.11
N ASN A 59 11.19 0.92 -0.58
CA ASN A 59 12.19 -0.12 -0.88
C ASN A 59 11.94 -0.85 -2.22
N ALA A 60 10.70 -0.95 -2.68
CA ALA A 60 10.37 -1.52 -3.99
C ALA A 60 11.00 -0.68 -5.12
N ASP A 61 10.98 0.65 -4.96
CA ASP A 61 11.67 1.60 -5.84
C ASP A 61 13.20 1.39 -5.83
N GLN A 62 13.77 0.96 -4.69
CA GLN A 62 15.20 0.64 -4.57
C GLN A 62 15.59 -0.70 -5.21
N GLN A 63 14.68 -1.68 -5.29
CA GLN A 63 15.01 -3.00 -5.85
C GLN A 63 15.18 -2.96 -7.38
N GLU A 64 14.50 -2.05 -8.09
CA GLU A 64 14.74 -1.83 -9.52
C GLU A 64 16.09 -1.14 -9.80
N GLY A 65 16.66 -0.41 -8.82
CA GLY A 65 17.99 0.20 -8.92
C GLY A 65 19.16 -0.68 -8.45
N GLY A 66 18.88 -1.84 -7.83
CA GLY A 66 19.88 -2.74 -7.24
C GLY A 66 20.30 -3.91 -8.12
N ALA A 67 19.61 -4.18 -9.23
CA ALA A 67 19.96 -5.26 -10.17
C ALA A 67 21.08 -4.86 -11.17
N THR A 68 21.68 -3.68 -10.99
CA THR A 68 22.91 -3.26 -11.67
C THR A 68 23.89 -2.68 -10.66
N LYS A 69 24.48 -3.55 -9.82
CA LYS A 69 25.83 -3.34 -9.30
C LYS A 69 26.43 -4.66 -8.79
#